data_AF-A0AA88L0J4-F1
#
_entry.id   AF-A0AA88L0J4-F1
#
_cell.length_a   1.000
_cell.length_b   1.000
_cell.length_c   1.000
_cell.angle_alpha   90.00
_cell.angle_beta   90.00
_cell.angle_gamma   90.00
#
_symmetry.space_group_name_H-M   'P 1'
#
loop_
_entity.id
_entity.type
_entity.pdbx_description
1 polymer ?
#
loop_
_entity_poly.entity_id
_entity_poly.type
_entity_poly.pdbx_seq_one_letter_code
_entity_poly.pdbx_strand_id
1 'polypeptide(L)' 'RNLKKPHTLGEKLLLPAVEEVLKTVLHKSPFDILKRIPSVKTRTDEMSSDIESFLCNYLQTTHFFYSTGRVNLTRY' A
#
# COMPACT_ATOMS: atom_id res chain seq x y z
N ARG A 1 -7.59 -4.59 -20.91
CA ARG A 1 -8.18 -5.26 -19.71
C ARG A 1 -8.45 -4.17 -18.67
N ASN A 2 -9.70 -3.74 -18.51
CA ASN A 2 -10.08 -2.83 -17.41
C ASN A 2 -10.26 -3.68 -16.15
N LEU A 3 -9.18 -3.89 -15.41
CA LEU A 3 -9.22 -4.45 -14.07
C LEU A 3 -9.97 -3.44 -13.20
N LYS A 4 -11.27 -3.69 -12.96
CA LYS A 4 -12.05 -2.98 -11.94
C LYS A 4 -11.36 -3.19 -10.61
N LYS A 5 -10.49 -2.24 -10.28
CA LYS A 5 -9.79 -2.19 -9.01
C LYS A 5 -10.84 -1.96 -7.91
N PRO A 6 -10.95 -2.85 -6.90
CA PRO A 6 -11.95 -2.71 -5.84
C PRO A 6 -11.78 -1.42 -5.02
N HIS A 7 -10.62 -0.77 -5.12
CA HIS A 7 -10.25 0.46 -4.42
C HIS A 7 -11.03 1.72 -4.89
N THR A 8 -11.92 1.59 -5.89
CA THR A 8 -12.49 2.76 -6.58
C THR A 8 -13.80 3.28 -5.96
N LEU A 9 -14.61 2.44 -5.30
CA LEU A 9 -15.95 2.88 -4.84
C LEU A 9 -15.86 3.74 -3.58
N GLY A 10 -15.08 3.31 -2.59
CA GLY A 10 -14.86 4.05 -1.35
C GLY A 10 -14.19 5.39 -1.63
N GLU A 11 -13.11 5.43 -2.42
CA GLU A 11 -12.45 6.68 -2.80
C GLU A 11 -13.39 7.60 -3.58
N LYS A 12 -14.19 7.08 -4.52
CA LYS A 12 -15.10 7.89 -5.34
C LYS A 12 -16.30 8.47 -4.58
N LEU A 13 -16.68 7.90 -3.43
CA LEU A 13 -17.81 8.39 -2.63
C LEU A 13 -17.37 9.09 -1.33
N LEU A 14 -16.34 8.59 -0.66
CA LEU A 14 -15.83 9.17 0.58
C LEU A 14 -14.99 10.42 0.35
N LEU A 15 -14.16 10.48 -0.70
CA LEU A 15 -13.36 11.69 -0.97
C LEU A 15 -14.24 12.92 -1.21
N PRO A 16 -15.28 12.88 -2.08
CA PRO A 16 -16.16 14.02 -2.28
C PRO A 16 -16.93 14.40 -1.02
N ALA A 17 -17.42 13.42 -0.24
CA ALA A 17 -18.15 13.68 0.98
C ALA A 17 -17.27 14.34 2.06
N VAL A 18 -16.04 13.84 2.25
CA VAL A 18 -15.08 14.45 3.18
C VAL A 18 -14.67 15.83 2.68
N GLU A 19 -14.44 16.01 1.38
CA GLU A 19 -14.13 17.30 0.79
C GLU A 19 -15.24 18.33 1.03
N GLU A 20 -16.50 17.92 0.84
CA GLU A 20 -17.67 18.79 1.05
C GLU A 20 -17.81 19.19 2.52
N VAL A 21 -17.66 18.25 3.46
CA VAL A 21 -17.69 18.56 4.90
C VAL A 21 -16.55 19.50 5.30
N LEU A 22 -15.35 19.30 4.76
CA LEU A 22 -14.19 20.16 5.04
C LEU A 22 -14.40 21.59 4.55
N LYS A 23 -15.04 21.76 3.38
CA LYS A 23 -15.36 23.07 2.81
C LYS A 23 -16.53 23.76 3.53
N THR A 24 -17.61 23.02 3.79
CA THR A 24 -18.90 23.58 4.22
C THR A 24 -19.04 23.69 5.73
N VAL A 25 -18.52 22.72 6.48
CA VAL A 25 -18.63 22.68 7.95
C VAL A 25 -17.41 23.28 8.62
N LEU A 26 -16.21 22.94 8.10
CA LEU A 26 -14.96 23.30 8.76
C LEU A 26 -14.27 24.52 8.13
N HIS A 27 -14.74 25.01 6.97
CA HIS A 27 -14.12 26.11 6.22
C HIS A 27 -12.59 25.98 6.09
N LYS A 28 -12.09 24.75 5.95
CA LYS A 28 -10.67 24.41 5.86
C LYS A 28 -10.32 23.92 4.46
N SER A 29 -9.05 24.11 4.09
CA SER A 29 -8.50 23.50 2.88
C SER A 29 -8.62 21.97 2.96
N PRO A 30 -9.32 21.33 2.02
CA PRO A 30 -9.41 19.87 1.99
C PRO A 30 -8.07 19.21 1.71
N PHE A 31 -7.17 19.91 1.00
CA PHE A 31 -5.93 19.35 0.49
C PHE A 31 -5.03 18.77 1.59
N ASP A 32 -4.85 19.51 2.68
CA ASP A 32 -3.95 19.11 3.77
C ASP A 32 -4.49 17.91 4.58
N ILE A 33 -5.80 17.77 4.62
CA ILE A 33 -6.49 16.73 5.39
C ILE A 33 -6.66 15.47 4.55
N LEU A 34 -7.07 15.61 3.29
CA LEU A 34 -7.20 14.49 2.36
C LEU A 34 -5.84 13.82 2.10
N LYS A 35 -4.74 14.59 2.05
CA LYS A 35 -3.38 14.04 1.92
C LYS A 35 -2.94 13.19 3.12
N ARG A 36 -3.53 13.41 4.29
CA ARG A 36 -3.26 12.62 5.51
C ARG A 36 -4.10 11.37 5.61
N ILE A 37 -5.11 11.19 4.76
CA ILE A 37 -5.91 9.96 4.74
C ILE A 37 -5.11 8.92 3.94
N PRO A 38 -4.57 7.87 4.60
CA PRO A 38 -3.84 6.84 3.89
C PRO A 38 -4.81 6.11 2.94
N SER A 39 -4.47 6.11 1.66
CA SER A 39 -5.24 5.40 0.65
C SER A 39 -5.25 3.89 0.95
N VAL A 40 -6.30 3.19 0.54
CA VAL A 40 -6.37 1.72 0.67
C VAL A 40 -5.20 1.07 -0.09
N LYS A 41 -4.74 1.72 -1.16
CA LYS A 41 -3.56 1.33 -1.91
C LYS A 41 -2.29 1.40 -1.04
N THR A 42 -2.07 2.48 -0.31
CA THR A 42 -0.91 2.63 0.61
C THR A 42 -0.87 1.52 1.66
N ARG A 43 -2.02 1.18 2.26
CA ARG A 43 -2.09 0.05 3.22
C ARG A 43 -1.85 -1.32 2.58
N THR A 44 -2.27 -1.50 1.33
CA THR A 44 -2.01 -2.72 0.57
C THR A 44 -0.54 -2.84 0.18
N ASP A 45 0.08 -1.71 -0.22
CA ASP A 45 1.48 -1.64 -0.58
C ASP A 45 2.38 -1.91 0.65
N GLU A 46 2.04 -1.35 1.82
CA GLU A 46 2.69 -1.66 3.10
C GLU A 46 2.58 -3.14 3.46
N MET A 47 1.37 -3.70 3.45
CA MET A 47 1.16 -5.12 3.77
C MET A 47 1.85 -6.04 2.75
N SER A 48 1.92 -5.64 1.48
CA SER A 48 2.68 -6.34 0.45
C SER A 48 4.17 -6.33 0.75
N SER A 49 4.71 -5.19 1.19
CA SER A 49 6.12 -5.05 1.56
C SER A 49 6.46 -5.88 2.80
N ASP A 50 5.58 -5.92 3.80
CA ASP A 50 5.74 -6.74 5.00
C ASP A 50 5.77 -8.23 4.67
N ILE A 51 4.85 -8.68 3.79
CA ILE A 51 4.81 -10.07 3.32
C ILE A 51 6.07 -10.41 2.53
N GLU A 52 6.52 -9.53 1.64
CA GLU A 52 7.75 -9.72 0.86
C GLU A 52 8.98 -9.82 1.78
N SER A 53 9.10 -8.93 2.76
CA SER A 53 10.19 -8.95 3.73
C SER A 53 10.17 -10.23 4.57
N PHE A 54 8.99 -10.62 5.07
CA PHE A 54 8.82 -11.85 5.82
C PHE A 54 9.25 -13.08 5.00
N LEU A 55 8.79 -13.18 3.75
CA LEU A 55 9.15 -14.29 2.86
C LEU A 55 10.64 -14.29 2.53
N CYS A 56 11.23 -13.13 2.24
CA CYS A 56 12.67 -13.00 1.99
C CYS A 56 13.50 -13.46 3.21
N ASN A 57 13.15 -13.00 4.41
CA ASN A 57 13.84 -13.39 5.64
C ASN A 57 13.63 -14.87 5.96
N TYR A 58 12.42 -15.39 5.77
CA TYR A 58 12.11 -16.81 5.95
C TYR A 58 12.95 -17.66 5.01
N LEU A 59 13.00 -17.34 3.70
CA LEU A 59 13.77 -18.10 2.73
C LEU A 59 15.29 -18.02 2.95
N GLN A 60 15.80 -16.90 3.47
CA GLN A 60 17.22 -16.76 3.84
C GLN A 60 17.60 -17.56 5.09
N THR A 61 16.70 -17.67 6.06
CA THR A 61 16.92 -18.35 7.34
C THR A 61 16.60 -19.85 7.27
N THR A 62 15.70 -20.24 6.38
CA THR A 62 15.46 -21.65 6.09
C THR A 62 16.67 -22.20 5.31
N HIS A 63 17.14 -23.39 5.67
CA HIS A 63 18.27 -24.10 5.04
C HIS A 63 18.11 -24.39 3.53
N PHE A 64 17.09 -23.83 2.87
CA PHE A 64 16.79 -23.94 1.44
C PHE A 64 17.98 -23.51 0.55
N PHE A 65 18.81 -22.56 1.02
CA PHE A 65 20.02 -22.12 0.32
C PHE A 65 21.30 -22.91 0.67
N TYR A 66 21.32 -23.70 1.76
CA TYR A 66 22.55 -24.39 2.16
C TYR A 66 22.81 -25.66 1.32
N SER A 67 21.79 -26.20 0.67
CA SER A 67 21.89 -27.40 -0.18
C SER A 67 21.95 -27.13 -1.68
N THR A 68 21.77 -25.89 -2.13
CA THR A 68 21.89 -25.53 -3.55
C THR A 68 23.00 -24.51 -3.70
N GLY A 69 24.20 -25.00 -4.01
CA GLY A 69 25.42 -24.22 -4.07
C GLY A 69 25.29 -22.95 -4.92
N ARG A 70 25.72 -21.83 -4.30
CA ARG A 70 26.10 -20.54 -4.90
C ARG A 70 25.26 -20.08 -6.10
N VAL A 71 24.26 -19.23 -5.83
CA VAL A 71 23.92 -18.16 -6.75
C VAL A 71 23.98 -16.84 -5.97
N ASN A 72 24.98 -16.02 -6.31
CA ASN A 72 25.13 -14.66 -5.83
C ASN A 72 23.89 -13.84 -6.21
N LEU A 73 23.09 -13.44 -5.22
CA LEU A 73 22.24 -12.25 -5.35
C LEU A 73 23.03 -11.03 -4.88
N THR A 74 24.01 -10.62 -5.69
CA THR A 74 24.52 -9.25 -5.64
C THR A 74 24.06 -8.58 -6.93
N ARG A 75 23.24 -7.53 -6.79
CA ARG A 75 22.51 -6.77 -7.82
C ARG A 75 21.14 -7.39 -8.18
N TYR A 76 20.08 -6.83 -7.60
CA TYR A 76 19.30 -5.76 -8.20
C TYR A 76 18.74 -4.86 -7.09
#